data_AF-A0A4Y7J904-F1
#
_entry.id   AF-A0A4Y7J904-F1
#
_cell.length_a   1.000
_cell.length_b   1.000
_cell.length_c   1.000
_cell.angle_alpha   90.00
_cell.angle_beta   90.00
_cell.angle_gamma   90.00
#
_symmetry.space_group_name_H-M   'P 1'
#
loop_
_entity.id
_entity.type
_entity.pdbx_description
1 polymer ?
#
loop_
_entity_poly.entity_id
_entity_poly.type
_entity_poly.pdbx_seq_one_letter_code
_entity_poly.pdbx_strand_id
1 'polypeptide(L)'
;MLFLVANSTRYVSTFQTVTWLVGHTGDIEATVVACKAADQAVKMIIDAIEQVGGIYLVTADHGNAEDMVKRNKKGEPLLDKNGNIQILTSHTLQPVPVAIGGPGLAPGVRFRSDVPEGGLANVAATMMNLHGLVAPDDYETTLIEVV
;
A
#
# COMPACT_ATOMS: atom_id res chain seq x y z
N MET A 1 5.62 1.15 -2.28
CA MET A 1 4.41 0.33 -2.58
C MET A 1 4.81 -1.13 -2.66
N LEU A 2 4.17 -1.97 -1.85
CA LEU A 2 4.43 -3.40 -1.68
C LEU A 2 3.24 -4.21 -2.22
N PHE A 3 3.53 -5.15 -3.11
CA PHE A 3 2.58 -6.13 -3.63
C PHE A 3 2.87 -7.50 -3.05
N LEU A 4 1.86 -8.10 -2.45
CA LEU A 4 1.90 -9.48 -1.99
C LEU A 4 0.87 -10.29 -2.76
N VAL A 5 1.33 -11.35 -3.42
CA VAL A 5 0.51 -12.24 -4.23
C VAL A 5 0.52 -13.63 -3.60
N ALA A 6 -0.67 -14.16 -3.39
CA ALA A 6 -0.89 -15.52 -2.90
C ALA A 6 -1.64 -16.34 -3.96
N ASN A 7 -1.15 -17.53 -4.28
CA ASN A 7 -2.00 -18.64 -4.67
C ASN A 7 -1.83 -19.75 -3.63
N SER A 8 -2.73 -20.74 -3.61
CA SER A 8 -2.79 -21.90 -2.72
C SER A 8 -1.45 -22.62 -2.44
N THR A 9 -0.43 -22.44 -3.28
CA THR A 9 0.88 -23.10 -3.12
C THR A 9 2.09 -22.17 -3.28
N ARG A 10 1.92 -20.88 -3.60
CA ARG A 10 3.04 -19.97 -3.91
C ARG A 10 2.79 -18.54 -3.44
N TYR A 11 3.83 -17.95 -2.90
CA TYR A 11 3.92 -16.54 -2.51
C TYR A 11 4.85 -15.79 -3.47
N VAL A 12 4.41 -14.65 -3.97
CA VAL A 12 5.25 -13.72 -4.74
C VAL A 12 5.13 -12.34 -4.13
N SER A 13 6.27 -11.73 -3.83
CA SER A 13 6.34 -10.34 -3.36
C SER A 13 7.03 -9.48 -4.41
N THR A 14 6.43 -8.34 -4.74
CA THR A 14 7.07 -7.34 -5.61
C THR A 14 7.03 -5.96 -4.97
N PHE A 15 8.11 -5.20 -5.17
CA PHE A 15 8.26 -3.86 -4.61
C PHE A 15 8.35 -2.85 -5.76
N GLN A 16 7.48 -1.85 -5.73
CA GLN A 16 7.56 -0.71 -6.65
C GLN A 16 8.08 0.51 -5.90
N THR A 17 9.25 0.99 -6.32
CA THR A 17 9.99 2.10 -5.70
C THR A 17 9.87 3.41 -6.47
N VAL A 18 9.32 3.39 -7.70
CA VAL A 18 9.36 4.53 -8.63
C VAL A 18 8.67 5.78 -8.08
N THR A 19 7.53 5.63 -7.39
CA THR A 19 6.78 6.75 -6.82
C THR A 19 7.56 7.47 -5.74
N TRP A 20 8.19 6.72 -4.84
CA TRP A 20 9.01 7.25 -3.76
C TRP A 20 10.31 7.89 -4.27
N LEU A 21 11.04 7.19 -5.15
CA LEU A 21 12.29 7.70 -5.71
C LEU A 21 12.08 9.02 -6.44
N VAL A 22 10.98 9.14 -7.20
CA VAL A 22 10.66 10.37 -7.92
C VAL A 22 10.11 11.44 -6.97
N GLY A 23 9.32 11.08 -5.96
CA GLY A 23 8.85 12.06 -4.97
C GLY A 23 9.98 12.70 -4.16
N HIS A 24 11.08 11.98 -3.89
CA HIS A 24 12.29 12.57 -3.29
C HIS A 24 12.95 13.67 -4.13
N THR A 25 12.69 13.71 -5.44
CA THR A 25 13.20 14.79 -6.30
C THR A 25 12.48 16.11 -6.08
N GLY A 26 11.24 16.06 -5.56
CA GLY A 26 10.39 17.24 -5.39
C GLY A 26 9.71 17.71 -6.68
N ASP A 27 9.90 17.03 -7.80
CA ASP A 27 9.21 17.32 -9.05
C ASP A 27 7.79 16.74 -9.02
N ILE A 28 6.79 17.61 -8.88
CA ILE A 28 5.38 17.21 -8.77
C ILE A 28 4.89 16.55 -10.07
N GLU A 29 5.27 17.09 -11.24
CA GLU A 29 4.81 16.57 -12.53
C GLU A 29 5.41 15.19 -12.80
N ALA A 30 6.71 15.03 -12.53
CA ALA A 30 7.37 13.74 -12.62
C ALA A 30 6.77 12.74 -11.61
N THR A 31 6.44 13.17 -10.40
CA THR A 31 5.81 12.31 -9.38
C THR A 31 4.43 11.83 -9.84
N VAL A 32 3.64 12.69 -10.48
CA VAL A 32 2.36 12.29 -11.10
C VAL A 32 2.57 11.24 -12.19
N VAL A 33 3.58 11.39 -13.04
CA VAL A 33 3.93 10.38 -14.07
C VAL A 33 4.35 9.07 -13.43
N ALA A 34 5.16 9.12 -12.37
CA ALA A 34 5.58 7.93 -11.61
C ALA A 34 4.38 7.19 -11.01
N CYS A 35 3.41 7.91 -10.44
CA CYS A 35 2.17 7.31 -9.92
C CYS A 35 1.35 6.62 -11.03
N LYS A 36 1.24 7.23 -12.22
CA LYS A 36 0.56 6.60 -13.38
C LYS A 36 1.27 5.33 -13.85
N ALA A 37 2.59 5.33 -13.89
CA ALA A 37 3.37 4.16 -14.26
C ALA A 37 3.20 3.02 -13.24
N ALA A 38 3.20 3.37 -11.94
CA ALA A 38 2.95 2.42 -10.87
C ALA A 38 1.56 1.80 -10.98
N ASP A 39 0.51 2.62 -11.17
CA ASP A 39 -0.88 2.18 -11.37
C ASP A 39 -1.01 1.19 -12.54
N GLN A 40 -0.40 1.48 -13.69
CA GLN A 40 -0.40 0.56 -14.84
C GLN A 40 0.29 -0.78 -14.51
N ALA A 41 1.42 -0.74 -13.79
CA ALA A 41 2.12 -1.95 -13.38
C ALA A 41 1.32 -2.76 -12.33
N VAL A 42 0.61 -2.09 -11.41
CA VAL A 42 -0.35 -2.74 -10.49
C VAL A 42 -1.40 -3.50 -11.28
N LYS A 43 -2.01 -2.83 -12.26
CA LYS A 43 -3.06 -3.42 -13.09
C LYS A 43 -2.55 -4.69 -13.80
N MET A 44 -1.38 -4.62 -14.42
CA MET A 44 -0.80 -5.80 -15.09
C MET A 44 -0.61 -6.99 -14.15
N ILE A 45 -0.19 -6.74 -12.91
CA ILE A 45 -0.01 -7.77 -11.89
C ILE A 45 -1.36 -8.35 -11.47
N ILE A 46 -2.34 -7.48 -11.17
CA ILE A 46 -3.69 -7.92 -10.78
C ILE A 46 -4.35 -8.73 -11.91
N ASP A 47 -4.28 -8.28 -13.17
CA ASP A 47 -4.83 -9.01 -14.31
C ASP A 47 -4.22 -10.42 -14.43
N ALA A 48 -2.91 -10.58 -14.17
CA ALA A 48 -2.25 -11.87 -14.18
C ALA A 48 -2.69 -12.78 -13.01
N ILE A 49 -2.96 -12.19 -11.83
CA ILE A 49 -3.48 -12.91 -10.65
C ILE A 49 -4.90 -13.40 -10.90
N GLU A 50 -5.74 -12.57 -11.51
CA GLU A 50 -7.11 -12.94 -11.86
C GLU A 50 -7.14 -14.12 -12.84
N GLN A 51 -6.25 -14.15 -13.84
CA GLN A 51 -6.16 -15.24 -14.82
C GLN A 51 -5.82 -16.60 -14.18
N VAL A 52 -5.09 -16.61 -13.07
CA VAL A 52 -4.71 -17.84 -12.36
C VAL A 52 -5.62 -18.14 -11.15
N GLY A 53 -6.69 -17.36 -10.97
CA GLY A 53 -7.60 -17.50 -9.84
C GLY A 53 -6.95 -17.28 -8.49
N GLY A 54 -5.95 -16.39 -8.42
CA GLY A 54 -5.20 -16.10 -7.19
C GLY A 54 -5.85 -15.06 -6.29
N ILE A 55 -5.10 -14.67 -5.26
CA ILE A 55 -5.43 -13.63 -4.28
C ILE A 55 -4.32 -12.57 -4.34
N TYR A 56 -4.70 -11.30 -4.24
CA TYR A 56 -3.76 -10.20 -4.07
C TYR A 56 -3.99 -9.46 -2.76
N LEU A 57 -2.90 -8.93 -2.21
CA LEU A 57 -2.89 -7.88 -1.19
C LEU A 57 -1.95 -6.76 -1.68
N VAL A 58 -2.49 -5.55 -1.80
CA VAL A 58 -1.74 -4.34 -2.21
C VAL A 58 -1.65 -3.40 -1.01
N THR A 59 -0.43 -2.96 -0.68
CA THR A 59 -0.21 -1.97 0.37
C THR A 59 1.00 -1.07 0.07
N ALA A 60 1.32 -0.14 0.97
CA ALA A 60 2.55 0.64 0.92
C ALA A 60 3.27 0.56 2.27
N ASP A 61 4.55 0.84 2.26
CA ASP A 61 5.45 0.86 3.42
C ASP A 61 5.41 2.20 4.17
N HIS A 62 5.14 3.30 3.46
CA HIS A 62 4.95 4.63 4.03
C HIS A 62 4.34 5.57 2.97
N GLY A 63 3.93 6.77 3.38
CA GLY A 63 3.54 7.87 2.49
C GLY A 63 4.73 8.65 1.92
N ASN A 64 4.52 9.30 0.77
CA ASN A 64 5.41 10.28 0.14
C ASN A 64 4.65 11.08 -0.95
N ALA A 65 4.26 10.42 -2.05
CA ALA A 65 3.74 11.07 -3.25
C ALA A 65 2.36 11.74 -3.09
N GLU A 66 1.63 11.42 -2.02
CA GLU A 66 0.32 11.98 -1.71
C GLU A 66 0.37 13.42 -1.17
N ASP A 67 1.50 13.88 -0.62
CA ASP A 67 1.70 15.28 -0.25
C ASP A 67 3.11 15.74 -0.59
N MET A 68 3.22 16.50 -1.67
CA MET A 68 4.49 17.03 -2.18
C MET A 68 4.77 18.45 -1.66
N VAL A 69 4.00 18.92 -0.69
CA VAL A 69 4.02 20.31 -0.21
C VAL A 69 4.22 20.35 1.30
N LYS A 70 5.17 21.16 1.78
CA LYS A 70 5.30 21.39 3.23
C LYS A 70 4.13 22.22 3.72
N ARG A 71 3.52 21.82 4.84
CA ARG A 71 2.37 22.49 5.43
C ARG A 71 2.62 22.92 6.87
N ASN A 72 1.96 24.00 7.29
CA ASN A 72 1.94 24.40 8.69
C ASN A 72 0.97 23.53 9.52
N LYS A 73 0.87 23.79 10.83
CA LYS A 73 -0.04 23.06 11.72
C LYS A 73 -1.54 23.21 11.38
N LYS A 74 -1.91 24.18 10.54
CA LYS A 74 -3.28 24.38 10.04
C LYS A 74 -3.51 23.69 8.68
N GLY A 75 -2.50 23.02 8.12
CA GLY A 75 -2.59 22.36 6.81
C GLY A 75 -2.32 23.29 5.60
N GLU A 76 -1.95 24.55 5.85
CA GLU A 76 -1.72 25.54 4.79
C GLU A 76 -0.30 25.37 4.21
N PRO A 77 -0.10 25.50 2.88
CA PRO A 77 1.22 25.45 2.25
C PRO A 77 2.18 26.49 2.87
N LEU A 78 3.38 26.04 3.19
CA LEU A 78 4.48 26.92 3.55
C LEU A 78 5.05 27.55 2.28
N LEU A 79 5.30 28.87 2.34
CA LEU A 79 5.94 29.61 1.27
C LEU A 79 7.40 29.90 1.60
N ASP A 80 8.25 29.96 0.58
CA ASP A 80 9.61 30.48 0.70
C ASP A 80 9.60 32.02 0.77
N LYS A 81 10.79 32.61 0.90
CA LYS A 81 10.97 34.07 0.94
C LYS A 81 10.48 34.82 -0.30
N ASN A 82 10.31 34.11 -1.43
CA ASN A 82 9.87 34.66 -2.70
C ASN A 82 8.36 34.42 -2.92
N GLY A 83 7.67 33.78 -1.98
CA GLY A 83 6.26 33.43 -2.10
C GLY A 83 5.98 32.13 -2.85
N ASN A 84 7.00 31.32 -3.17
CA ASN A 84 6.81 30.03 -3.82
C ASN A 84 6.51 28.93 -2.80
N ILE A 85 5.79 27.89 -3.22
CA ILE A 85 5.52 26.73 -2.36
C ILE A 85 6.82 26.02 -1.98
N GLN A 86 6.98 25.70 -0.69
CA GLN A 86 8.05 24.84 -0.23
C GLN A 86 7.70 23.36 -0.49
N ILE A 87 8.50 22.72 -1.32
CA ILE A 87 8.33 21.31 -1.68
C ILE A 87 8.71 20.38 -0.52
N LEU A 88 7.91 19.34 -0.30
CA LEU A 88 8.20 18.24 0.60
C LEU A 88 8.84 17.11 -0.21
N THR A 89 10.06 16.74 0.16
CA THR A 89 10.77 15.59 -0.45
C THR A 89 10.81 14.38 0.48
N SER A 90 10.54 14.54 1.78
CA SER A 90 10.57 13.45 2.75
C SER A 90 9.35 12.53 2.68
N HIS A 91 9.37 11.46 3.47
CA HIS A 91 8.16 10.72 3.80
C HIS A 91 7.12 11.60 4.50
N THR A 92 5.88 11.13 4.50
CA THR A 92 4.79 11.69 5.30
C THR A 92 4.42 10.75 6.44
N LEU A 93 3.49 11.21 7.28
CA LEU A 93 2.85 10.41 8.33
C LEU A 93 1.46 9.93 7.94
N GLN A 94 1.10 9.99 6.64
CA GLN A 94 -0.20 9.54 6.18
C GLN A 94 -0.31 8.01 6.28
N PRO A 95 -1.50 7.48 6.60
CA PRO A 95 -1.74 6.05 6.56
C PRO A 95 -1.58 5.51 5.14
N VAL A 96 -1.26 4.23 5.06
CA VAL A 96 -1.10 3.50 3.79
C VAL A 96 -2.35 2.67 3.49
N PRO A 97 -2.74 2.50 2.22
CA PRO A 97 -3.86 1.65 1.88
C PRO A 97 -3.53 0.18 2.11
N VAL A 98 -4.54 -0.64 2.36
CA VAL A 98 -4.50 -2.10 2.25
C VAL A 98 -5.71 -2.52 1.42
N ALA A 99 -5.47 -3.16 0.27
CA ALA A 99 -6.52 -3.68 -0.60
C ALA A 99 -6.31 -5.18 -0.81
N ILE A 100 -7.37 -5.98 -0.62
CA ILE A 100 -7.35 -7.43 -0.76
C ILE A 100 -8.42 -7.83 -1.77
N GLY A 101 -8.11 -8.79 -2.64
CA GLY A 101 -9.07 -9.28 -3.64
C GLY A 101 -8.54 -10.45 -4.47
N GLY A 102 -9.23 -10.72 -5.57
CA GLY A 102 -8.90 -11.79 -6.51
C GLY A 102 -9.89 -12.98 -6.46
N PRO A 103 -9.99 -13.79 -7.53
CA PRO A 103 -10.98 -14.86 -7.61
C PRO A 103 -10.76 -16.00 -6.62
N GLY A 104 -9.54 -16.14 -6.09
CA GLY A 104 -9.21 -17.13 -5.07
C GLY A 104 -9.60 -16.71 -3.65
N LEU A 105 -10.10 -15.48 -3.45
CA LEU A 105 -10.43 -14.98 -2.12
C LEU A 105 -11.62 -15.77 -1.57
N ALA A 106 -11.47 -16.32 -0.36
CA ALA A 106 -12.52 -17.09 0.27
C ALA A 106 -13.80 -16.23 0.45
N PRO A 107 -15.00 -16.79 0.22
CA PRO A 107 -16.26 -16.12 0.53
C PRO A 107 -16.31 -15.70 2.00
N GLY A 108 -16.89 -14.54 2.29
CA GLY A 108 -17.02 -14.04 3.66
C GLY A 108 -15.77 -13.35 4.21
N VAL A 109 -14.65 -13.32 3.48
CA VAL A 109 -13.49 -12.51 3.89
C VAL A 109 -13.88 -11.03 3.92
N ARG A 110 -13.68 -10.38 5.08
CA ARG A 110 -13.81 -8.94 5.24
C ARG A 110 -12.77 -8.39 6.21
N PHE A 111 -12.53 -7.08 6.15
CA PHE A 111 -11.74 -6.41 7.19
C PHE A 111 -12.44 -6.50 8.54
N ARG A 112 -11.64 -6.75 9.57
CA ARG A 112 -12.08 -6.80 10.95
C ARG A 112 -12.47 -5.40 11.44
N SER A 113 -13.49 -5.33 12.28
CA SER A 113 -13.88 -4.09 12.95
C SER A 113 -13.21 -3.90 14.31
N ASP A 114 -12.59 -4.94 14.87
CA ASP A 114 -11.91 -4.93 16.17
C ASP A 114 -10.40 -4.63 16.08
N VAL A 115 -9.87 -4.36 14.89
CA VAL A 115 -8.49 -3.89 14.65
C VAL A 115 -8.49 -2.54 13.90
N PRO A 116 -9.07 -1.46 14.48
CA PRO A 116 -9.22 -0.18 13.79
C PRO A 116 -7.89 0.55 13.53
N GLU A 117 -6.86 0.27 14.34
CA GLU A 117 -5.52 0.90 14.28
C GLU A 117 -4.47 -0.05 13.69
N GLY A 118 -4.90 -0.96 12.79
CA GLY A 118 -4.01 -1.92 12.14
C GLY A 118 -2.86 -1.24 11.39
N GLY A 119 -1.65 -1.79 11.53
CA GLY A 119 -0.43 -1.31 10.87
C GLY A 119 0.25 -2.37 10.02
N LEU A 120 1.48 -2.06 9.60
CA LEU A 120 2.26 -2.96 8.72
C LEU A 120 2.57 -4.32 9.35
N ALA A 121 2.72 -4.37 10.68
CA ALA A 121 2.99 -5.62 11.38
C ALA A 121 1.85 -6.65 11.24
N ASN A 122 0.60 -6.18 11.08
CA ASN A 122 -0.58 -7.02 10.88
C ASN A 122 -0.61 -7.69 9.48
N VAL A 123 0.13 -7.15 8.50
CA VAL A 123 0.12 -7.65 7.11
C VAL A 123 0.70 -9.06 7.03
N ALA A 124 1.68 -9.41 7.86
CA ALA A 124 2.28 -10.74 7.87
C ALA A 124 1.27 -11.84 8.25
N ALA A 125 0.54 -11.65 9.37
CA ALA A 125 -0.51 -12.58 9.78
C ALA A 125 -1.66 -12.63 8.76
N THR A 126 -2.03 -11.47 8.20
CA THR A 126 -3.03 -11.37 7.12
C THR A 126 -2.67 -12.24 5.93
N MET A 127 -1.41 -12.18 5.48
CA MET A 127 -0.93 -12.97 4.36
C MET A 127 -0.97 -14.48 4.65
N MET A 128 -0.58 -14.89 5.86
CA MET A 128 -0.65 -16.30 6.27
C MET A 128 -2.08 -16.82 6.24
N ASN A 129 -3.04 -16.05 6.75
CA ASN A 129 -4.45 -16.45 6.73
C ASN A 129 -5.04 -16.48 5.33
N LEU A 130 -4.64 -15.57 4.43
CA LEU A 130 -5.02 -15.63 3.01
C LEU A 130 -4.50 -16.90 2.31
N HIS A 131 -3.40 -17.47 2.80
CA HIS A 131 -2.89 -18.77 2.37
C HIS A 131 -3.56 -19.99 3.04
N GLY A 132 -4.56 -19.77 3.90
CA GLY A 132 -5.19 -20.84 4.67
C GLY A 132 -4.32 -21.39 5.80
N LEU A 133 -3.28 -20.65 6.21
CA LEU A 133 -2.41 -21.01 7.32
C LEU A 133 -2.87 -20.32 8.61
N VAL A 134 -2.59 -20.96 9.75
CA VAL A 134 -2.71 -20.31 11.06
C VAL A 134 -1.48 -19.44 11.26
N ALA A 135 -1.68 -18.16 11.55
CA ALA A 135 -0.59 -17.25 11.87
C ALA A 135 0.00 -17.62 13.24
N PRO A 136 1.32 -17.46 13.45
CA PRO A 136 1.95 -17.60 14.76
C PRO A 136 1.28 -16.72 15.82
N ASP A 137 1.30 -17.17 17.07
CA ASP A 137 0.71 -16.49 18.22
C ASP A 137 1.50 -15.24 18.66
N ASP A 138 2.76 -15.13 18.24
CA ASP A 138 3.62 -13.96 18.44
C ASP A 138 3.51 -12.90 17.33
N TYR A 139 2.64 -13.09 16.34
CA TYR A 139 2.36 -12.09 15.30
C TYR A 139 1.21 -11.19 15.70
N GLU A 140 1.21 -9.97 15.18
CA GLU A 140 0.07 -9.07 15.31
C GLU A 140 -1.19 -9.67 14.68
N THR A 141 -2.35 -9.36 15.26
CA THR A 141 -3.65 -9.85 14.78
C THR A 141 -3.85 -9.55 13.30
N THR A 142 -4.27 -10.55 12.54
CA THR A 142 -4.66 -10.38 11.12
C THR A 142 -5.67 -9.25 10.91
N LEU A 143 -5.61 -8.58 9.76
CA LEU A 143 -6.55 -7.51 9.40
C LEU A 143 -7.91 -8.04 8.94
N ILE A 144 -8.03 -9.35 8.69
CA ILE A 144 -9.22 -9.96 8.10
C ILE A 144 -9.88 -10.98 9.03
N GLU A 145 -11.17 -11.20 8.81
CA GLU A 145 -11.94 -12.31 9.35
C GLU A 145 -12.77 -12.95 8.24
N VAL A 146 -13.21 -14.18 8.48
CA VAL A 146 -14.16 -14.90 7.62
C VAL A 146 -15.47 -15.03 8.41
N VAL A 147 -16.56 -14.53 7.84
CA VAL A 147 -17.92 -14.58 8.41
C VAL A 147 -18.84 -15.45 7.57
#